data_AF-A0A533SQW2-F1
#
_entry.id   AF-A0A533SQW2-F1
#
_cell.length_a   1.000
_cell.length_b   1.000
_cell.length_c   1.000
_cell.angle_alpha   90.00
_cell.angle_beta   90.00
_cell.angle_gamma   90.00
#
_symmetry.space_group_name_H-M   'P 1'
#
loop_
_entity.id
_entity.type
_entity.pdbx_description
1 polymer ?
#
loop_
_entity_poly.entity_id
_entity_poly.type
_entity_poly.pdbx_seq_one_letter_code
_entity_poly.pdbx_strand_id
1 'polypeptide(L)'
;MDDMLEQLQAAGKMGPIDNLLKFFPGGQKIPEGALKDADQKVKKWKAIVQSMNRDERENPTILDSQRIRRVAKGSGSSERDVKELLKQFNMARSLLKKFRGSRELRRRMLGKI
;
A
#
# COMPACT_ATOMS: atom_id res chain seq x y z
N MET A 1 7.05 -7.18 -3.04
CA MET A 1 5.72 -6.78 -2.53
C MET A 1 5.47 -7.30 -1.13
N ASP A 2 6.02 -8.45 -0.78
CA ASP A 2 5.82 -9.12 0.51
C ASP A 2 6.20 -8.22 1.70
N ASP A 3 7.36 -7.55 1.67
CA ASP A 3 7.77 -6.62 2.75
C ASP A 3 6.79 -5.45 2.95
N MET A 4 6.24 -4.90 1.86
CA MET A 4 5.28 -3.79 1.95
C MET A 4 3.94 -4.29 2.49
N LEU A 5 3.53 -5.51 2.12
CA LEU A 5 2.32 -6.12 2.63
C LEU A 5 2.44 -6.39 4.12
N GLU A 6 3.60 -6.84 4.58
CA GLU A 6 3.90 -7.06 5.99
C GLU A 6 3.88 -5.74 6.78
N GLN A 7 4.46 -4.68 6.22
CA GLN A 7 4.38 -3.32 6.77
C GLN A 7 2.94 -2.78 6.79
N LEU A 8 2.14 -3.05 5.76
CA LEU A 8 0.72 -2.66 5.71
C LEU A 8 -0.14 -3.48 6.67
N GLN A 9 0.18 -4.75 6.91
CA GLN A 9 -0.49 -5.55 7.93
C GLN A 9 -0.12 -5.10 9.32
N ALA A 10 1.14 -4.73 9.57
CA ALA A 10 1.57 -4.12 10.82
C ALA A 10 0.86 -2.78 11.04
N ALA A 11 0.72 -1.94 10.00
CA ALA A 11 -0.05 -0.70 10.03
C ALA A 11 -1.57 -0.93 10.15
N GLY A 12 -2.12 -2.01 9.58
CA GLY A 12 -3.54 -2.36 9.74
C GLY A 12 -3.84 -2.81 11.17
N LYS A 13 -2.91 -3.55 11.79
CA LYS A 13 -3.03 -4.05 13.17
C LYS A 13 -2.66 -3.04 14.25
N MET A 14 -1.79 -2.09 13.94
CA MET A 14 -1.49 -0.91 14.75
C MET A 14 -1.81 0.31 13.90
N GLY A 15 -3.05 0.79 13.94
CA GLY A 15 -3.48 1.94 13.13
C GLY A 15 -2.51 3.13 13.26
N PRO A 16 -1.78 3.53 12.20
CA PRO A 16 -1.01 4.76 12.20
C PRO A 16 -1.78 5.86 11.50
N ILE A 17 -3.05 5.66 11.14
CA ILE A 17 -3.87 6.74 10.59
C ILE A 17 -4.21 7.74 11.69
N ASP A 18 -4.50 7.29 12.93
CA ASP A 18 -4.74 8.18 14.07
C ASP A 18 -3.55 9.08 14.39
N ASN A 19 -2.31 8.57 14.28
CA ASN A 19 -1.12 9.37 14.58
C ASN A 19 -0.65 10.23 13.40
N LEU A 20 -0.92 9.84 12.15
CA LEU A 20 -0.70 10.71 10.98
C LEU A 20 -1.72 11.87 10.94
N LEU A 21 -2.96 11.63 11.38
CA LEU A 21 -4.01 12.66 11.45
C LEU A 21 -3.72 13.74 12.50
N LYS A 22 -3.06 13.39 13.61
CA LYS A 22 -2.66 14.35 14.67
C LYS A 22 -1.65 15.41 14.20
N PHE A 23 -1.00 15.21 13.06
CA PHE A 23 -0.04 16.15 12.47
C PHE A 23 -0.61 16.99 11.32
N PHE A 24 -1.88 16.80 10.93
CA PHE A 24 -2.51 17.58 9.86
C PHE A 24 -3.33 18.75 10.43
N PRO A 25 -2.85 20.01 10.34
CA PRO A 25 -3.64 21.16 10.78
C PRO A 25 -4.87 21.30 9.85
N GLY A 26 -6.07 21.16 10.41
CA GLY A 26 -7.35 21.21 9.68
C GLY A 26 -8.00 19.85 9.36
N GLY A 27 -7.58 18.76 10.00
CA GLY A 27 -8.13 17.42 9.76
C GLY A 27 -9.64 17.30 9.98
N GLN A 28 -10.39 17.14 8.88
CA GLN A 28 -11.76 16.61 8.94
C GLN A 28 -11.70 15.21 9.56
N LYS A 29 -12.57 14.98 10.57
CA LYS A 29 -12.75 13.67 11.21
C LYS A 29 -12.93 12.62 10.13
N ILE A 30 -12.03 11.64 10.09
CA ILE A 30 -12.24 10.46 9.25
C ILE A 30 -13.53 9.77 9.75
N PRO A 31 -14.47 9.41 8.85
CA PRO A 31 -15.69 8.71 9.25
C PRO A 31 -15.36 7.43 10.02
N GLU A 32 -16.09 7.12 11.09
CA GLU A 32 -15.89 5.92 11.93
C GLU A 32 -15.91 4.58 11.16
N GLY A 33 -16.38 4.57 9.91
CA GLY A 33 -16.34 3.41 9.00
C GLY A 33 -15.02 3.19 8.24
N ALA A 34 -14.18 4.22 8.10
CA ALA A 34 -12.99 4.14 7.26
C ALA A 34 -11.94 3.12 7.76
N LEU A 35 -11.92 2.85 9.07
CA LEU A 35 -11.07 1.83 9.67
C LEU A 35 -11.52 0.41 9.31
N LYS A 36 -12.83 0.13 9.33
CA LYS A 36 -13.38 -1.17 8.90
C LYS A 36 -13.15 -1.40 7.41
N ASP A 37 -13.28 -0.35 6.61
CA ASP A 37 -13.01 -0.39 5.17
C ASP A 37 -11.52 -0.65 4.88
N ALA A 38 -10.62 -0.11 5.72
CA ALA A 38 -9.18 -0.35 5.61
C ALA A 38 -8.82 -1.82 5.84
N ASP A 39 -9.38 -2.46 6.88
CA ASP A 39 -9.12 -3.88 7.18
C ASP A 39 -9.55 -4.81 6.04
N GLN A 40 -10.75 -4.59 5.48
CA GLN A 40 -11.24 -5.38 4.35
C GLN A 40 -10.37 -5.17 3.11
N LYS A 41 -9.90 -3.94 2.90
CA LYS A 41 -9.01 -3.61 1.78
C LYS A 41 -7.65 -4.28 1.93
N VAL A 42 -7.08 -4.32 3.13
CA VAL A 42 -5.82 -5.03 3.42
C VAL A 42 -5.96 -6.53 3.19
N LYS A 43 -7.08 -7.13 3.62
CA LYS A 43 -7.37 -8.56 3.34
C LYS A 43 -7.45 -8.85 1.84
N LYS A 44 -8.14 -7.99 1.09
CA LYS A 44 -8.24 -8.10 -0.38
C LYS A 44 -6.87 -7.96 -1.04
N TRP A 45 -6.06 -6.99 -0.62
CA TRP A 45 -4.70 -6.82 -1.12
C TRP A 45 -3.80 -8.02 -0.82
N LYS A 46 -3.93 -8.62 0.36
CA LYS A 46 -3.23 -9.87 0.71
C LYS A 46 -3.60 -10.99 -0.26
N ALA A 47 -4.89 -11.21 -0.51
CA ALA A 47 -5.34 -12.23 -1.46
C ALA A 47 -4.79 -11.97 -2.87
N ILE A 48 -4.80 -10.72 -3.33
CA ILE A 48 -4.24 -10.33 -4.63
C ILE A 48 -2.75 -10.64 -4.73
N VAL A 49 -1.95 -10.24 -3.73
CA VAL A 49 -0.49 -10.48 -3.72
C VAL A 49 -0.17 -11.98 -3.64
N GLN A 50 -0.94 -12.76 -2.86
CA GLN A 50 -0.76 -14.20 -2.76
C GLN A 50 -1.04 -14.95 -4.07
N SER A 51 -1.85 -14.37 -4.96
CA SER A 51 -2.15 -14.93 -6.29
C SER A 51 -1.13 -14.54 -7.38
N MET A 52 -0.13 -13.71 -7.04
CA MET A 52 0.96 -13.33 -7.94
C MET A 52 2.08 -14.35 -7.94
N ASN A 53 2.71 -14.51 -9.11
CA ASN A 53 3.94 -15.29 -9.24
C ASN A 53 5.11 -14.55 -8.55
N ARG A 54 6.20 -15.28 -8.28
CA ARG A 54 7.38 -14.70 -7.62
C ARG A 54 7.91 -13.46 -8.35
N ASP A 55 8.10 -13.56 -9.66
CA ASP A 55 8.62 -12.46 -10.48
C ASP A 55 7.69 -11.24 -10.47
N GLU A 56 6.39 -11.47 -10.37
CA GLU A 56 5.38 -10.40 -10.29
C GLU A 56 5.38 -9.72 -8.92
N ARG A 57 5.67 -10.47 -7.84
CA ARG A 57 5.83 -9.91 -6.49
C ARG A 57 7.12 -9.11 -6.35
N GLU A 58 8.19 -9.56 -6.98
CA GLU A 58 9.49 -8.88 -7.02
C GLU A 58 9.42 -7.64 -7.90
N ASN A 59 8.77 -7.73 -9.07
CA ASN A 59 8.60 -6.62 -9.99
C ASN A 59 7.15 -6.46 -10.48
N PRO A 60 6.30 -5.71 -9.75
CA PRO A 60 4.90 -5.51 -10.11
C PRO A 60 4.67 -4.74 -11.41
N THR A 61 5.70 -4.14 -12.00
CA THR A 61 5.56 -3.44 -13.29
C THR A 61 5.39 -4.39 -14.47
N ILE A 62 5.64 -5.70 -14.29
CA ILE A 62 5.47 -6.71 -15.36
C ILE A 62 4.02 -7.19 -15.49
N LEU A 63 3.12 -6.76 -14.61
CA LEU A 63 1.69 -7.13 -14.63
C LEU A 63 0.99 -6.45 -15.81
N ASP A 64 0.97 -7.14 -16.95
CA ASP A 64 0.13 -6.82 -18.10
C ASP A 64 -1.35 -7.22 -17.89
N SER A 65 -2.19 -6.92 -18.88
CA SER A 65 -3.62 -7.22 -18.84
C SER A 65 -3.94 -8.71 -18.65
N GLN A 66 -3.15 -9.62 -19.23
CA GLN A 66 -3.39 -11.06 -19.09
C GLN A 66 -3.05 -11.54 -17.68
N ARG A 67 -1.92 -11.08 -17.13
CA ARG A 67 -1.50 -11.38 -15.76
C ARG A 67 -2.46 -10.79 -14.74
N ILE A 68 -2.92 -9.55 -14.95
CA ILE A 68 -3.93 -8.91 -14.10
C ILE A 68 -5.21 -9.76 -14.05
N ARG A 69 -5.69 -10.23 -15.20
CA ARG A 69 -6.88 -11.11 -15.26
C ARG A 69 -6.66 -12.42 -14.51
N ARG A 70 -5.50 -13.05 -14.67
CA ARG A 70 -5.14 -14.29 -13.94
C ARG A 70 -5.11 -14.06 -12.43
N VAL A 71 -4.45 -13.00 -11.98
CA VAL A 71 -4.34 -12.65 -10.55
C VAL A 71 -5.71 -12.30 -9.97
N ALA A 72 -6.52 -11.53 -10.67
CA ALA A 72 -7.89 -11.20 -10.27
C ALA A 72 -8.73 -12.47 -10.06
N LYS A 73 -8.71 -13.39 -11.04
CA LYS A 73 -9.40 -14.68 -10.94
C LYS A 73 -8.88 -15.53 -9.78
N GLY A 74 -7.56 -15.62 -9.61
CA GLY A 74 -6.95 -16.43 -8.54
C GLY A 74 -7.18 -15.88 -7.14
N SER A 75 -7.39 -14.56 -7.00
CA SER A 75 -7.62 -13.88 -5.72
C SER A 75 -9.10 -13.63 -5.41
N GLY A 76 -10.02 -14.03 -6.28
CA GLY A 76 -11.46 -13.71 -6.15
C GLY A 76 -11.75 -12.21 -6.17
N SER A 77 -10.89 -11.41 -6.80
CA SER A 77 -10.99 -9.95 -6.87
C SER A 77 -11.25 -9.47 -8.30
N SER A 78 -11.61 -8.19 -8.48
CA SER A 78 -11.78 -7.62 -9.82
C SER A 78 -10.44 -7.15 -10.41
N GLU A 79 -10.34 -7.07 -11.74
CA GLU A 79 -9.16 -6.48 -12.40
C GLU A 79 -8.92 -5.03 -11.94
N ARG A 80 -9.99 -4.30 -11.57
CA ARG A 80 -9.90 -2.94 -11.02
C ARG A 80 -9.21 -2.92 -9.68
N ASP A 81 -9.51 -3.88 -8.79
CA ASP A 81 -8.86 -3.99 -7.48
C ASP A 81 -7.35 -4.22 -7.63
N VAL A 82 -6.96 -5.07 -8.58
CA VAL A 82 -5.54 -5.35 -8.88
C VAL A 82 -4.84 -4.09 -9.41
N LYS A 83 -5.47 -3.36 -10.35
CA LYS A 83 -4.92 -2.10 -10.87
C LYS A 83 -4.79 -1.03 -9.78
N GLU A 84 -5.75 -0.96 -8.87
CA GLU A 84 -5.70 -0.04 -7.73
C GLU A 84 -4.51 -0.36 -6.81
N LEU A 85 -4.33 -1.63 -6.45
CA LEU A 85 -3.16 -2.07 -5.67
C LEU A 85 -1.85 -1.66 -6.36
N LEU A 86 -1.74 -1.88 -7.67
CA LEU A 86 -0.54 -1.52 -8.44
C LEU A 86 -0.28 -0.02 -8.42
N LYS A 87 -1.33 0.79 -8.54
CA LYS A 87 -1.22 2.25 -8.44
C LYS A 87 -0.70 2.68 -7.06
N GLN A 88 -1.27 2.13 -5.99
CA GLN A 88 -0.84 2.44 -4.62
C GLN A 88 0.60 2.00 -4.36
N PHE A 89 0.98 0.81 -4.84
CA PHE A 89 2.35 0.31 -4.76
C PHE A 89 3.34 1.23 -5.49
N ASN A 90 3.03 1.65 -6.71
CA ASN A 90 3.90 2.53 -7.49
C ASN A 90 4.04 3.92 -6.84
N MET A 91 2.97 4.44 -6.25
CA MET A 91 3.01 5.68 -5.49
C MET A 91 3.93 5.55 -4.27
N ALA A 92 3.76 4.49 -3.46
CA ALA A 92 4.61 4.21 -2.31
C ALA A 92 6.08 4.03 -2.71
N ARG A 93 6.36 3.26 -3.76
CA ARG A 93 7.70 3.06 -4.31
C ARG A 93 8.35 4.37 -4.76
N SER A 94 7.57 5.23 -5.42
CA SER A 94 8.03 6.56 -5.86
C SER A 94 8.39 7.45 -4.68
N LEU A 95 7.56 7.46 -3.64
CA LEU A 95 7.82 8.20 -2.40
C LEU A 95 9.08 7.69 -1.70
N LEU A 96 9.24 6.37 -1.54
CA LEU A 96 10.44 5.77 -0.96
C LEU A 96 11.70 6.08 -1.76
N LYS A 97 11.61 6.06 -3.10
CA LYS A 97 12.72 6.44 -3.98
C LYS A 97 13.11 7.91 -3.78
N LYS A 98 12.13 8.82 -3.73
CA LYS A 98 12.36 10.25 -3.45
C LYS A 98 12.95 10.46 -2.06
N PHE A 99 12.51 9.71 -1.06
CA PHE A 99 13.04 9.77 0.30
C PHE A 99 14.49 9.28 0.39
N ARG A 100 14.82 8.16 -0.26
CA ARG A 100 16.21 7.67 -0.33
C ARG A 100 17.13 8.63 -1.10
N GLY A 101 16.62 9.27 -2.16
CA GLY A 101 17.38 10.22 -2.97
C GLY A 101 17.55 11.61 -2.35
N SER A 102 16.62 12.05 -1.48
CA SER A 102 16.66 13.36 -0.86
C SER A 102 17.26 13.29 0.55
N ARG A 103 18.56 13.58 0.65
CA ARG A 103 19.28 13.71 1.93
C ARG A 103 18.62 14.78 2.83
N GLU A 104 18.04 15.82 2.23
CA GLU A 104 17.34 16.92 2.90
C GLU A 104 15.97 16.51 3.46
N LEU A 105 15.16 15.75 2.71
CA LEU A 105 13.90 15.20 3.21
C LEU A 105 14.14 14.21 4.35
N ARG A 106 15.19 13.38 4.26
CA ARG A 106 15.64 12.50 5.35
C ARG A 106 15.99 13.30 6.60
N ARG A 107 16.76 14.40 6.44
CA ARG A 107 17.19 15.26 7.54
C ARG A 107 16.04 16.03 8.19
N ARG A 108 15.03 16.42 7.42
CA ARG A 108 13.80 17.06 7.93
C ARG A 108 12.87 16.10 8.67
N MET A 109 12.74 14.85 8.19
CA MET A 109 11.84 13.86 8.80
C MET A 109 12.47 13.13 10.01
N LEU A 110 13.79 12.92 10.00
CA LEU A 110 14.55 12.34 11.13
C LEU A 110 15.14 13.41 12.07
N GLY A 111 14.80 14.68 11.84
CA GLY A 111 15.36 15.85 12.51
C GLY A 111 14.61 16.28 13.76
N LYS A 112 14.68 15.45 14.81
CA LYS A 112 14.75 15.85 16.23
C LYS A 112 15.26 14.65 17.03
N ILE A 113 16.59 14.58 17.14
CA ILE A 113 17.30 14.04 18.31
C ILE A 113 18.21 15.18 18.76
#